data_AF-A0A2V5XR31-F1
#
_entry.id   AF-A0A2V5XR31-F1
#
_cell.length_a   1.000
_cell.length_b   1.000
_cell.length_c   1.000
_cell.angle_alpha   90.00
_cell.angle_beta   90.00
_cell.angle_gamma   90.00
#
_symmetry.space_group_name_H-M   'P 1'
#
loop_
_entity.id
_entity.type
_entity.pdbx_description
1 polymer ?
#
loop_
_entity_poly.entity_id
_entity_poly.type
_entity_poly.pdbx_seq_one_letter_code
_entity_poly.pdbx_strand_id
1 'polypeptide(L)'
;MPHFLILVAAFLPTLVSSQARGAAVWFEGARLIIGDKSPTIESSAFLVEGDSFTWVGKKGDRQPPANAIRVDLTGKTVLPTLIDGHNHIGLVNEKDGTNKKANYTRENLTDQLQRYAYYGTAAAMSMGLEADQELAYKLRDEVIPNAAKFLTVGKGIAATSMAGPPGEARLGIPYGAATPEEGRQHVRELHTRGVHFVK
;
A
#
# COMPACT_ATOMS: atom_id res chain seq x y z
N MET A 1 -52.90 20.90 -47.92
CA MET A 1 -51.68 20.08 -47.76
C MET A 1 -50.97 20.49 -46.48
N PRO A 2 -50.89 19.64 -45.45
CA PRO A 2 -49.85 19.76 -44.43
C PRO A 2 -48.86 18.60 -44.55
N HIS A 3 -47.58 18.93 -44.66
CA HIS A 3 -46.49 17.96 -44.71
C HIS A 3 -46.15 17.53 -43.27
N PHE A 4 -46.39 16.27 -42.93
CA PHE A 4 -45.90 15.67 -41.68
C PHE A 4 -44.44 15.25 -41.88
N LEU A 5 -43.53 15.88 -41.13
CA LEU A 5 -42.12 15.48 -41.04
C LEU A 5 -42.02 14.27 -40.10
N ILE A 6 -41.61 13.11 -40.60
CA ILE A 6 -41.27 11.94 -39.78
C ILE A 6 -39.78 12.01 -39.46
N LEU A 7 -39.42 12.26 -38.20
CA LEU A 7 -38.05 12.11 -37.71
C LEU A 7 -37.79 10.64 -37.38
N VAL A 8 -36.93 9.98 -38.16
CA VAL A 8 -36.42 8.64 -37.85
C VAL A 8 -35.22 8.81 -36.91
N ALA A 9 -35.39 8.46 -35.63
CA ALA A 9 -34.28 8.40 -34.68
C ALA A 9 -33.50 7.09 -34.88
N ALA A 10 -32.29 7.19 -35.42
CA ALA A 10 -31.37 6.08 -35.52
C ALA A 10 -30.77 5.76 -34.14
N PHE A 11 -31.15 4.63 -33.55
CA PHE A 11 -30.49 4.08 -32.37
C PHE A 11 -29.16 3.44 -32.79
N LEU A 12 -28.05 4.12 -32.51
CA LEU A 12 -26.71 3.54 -32.58
C LEU A 12 -26.50 2.65 -31.34
N PRO A 13 -26.21 1.35 -31.49
CA PRO A 13 -25.85 0.52 -30.35
C PRO A 13 -24.51 1.01 -29.81
N THR A 14 -24.52 1.51 -28.56
CA THR A 14 -23.29 1.76 -27.81
C THR A 14 -22.60 0.43 -27.58
N LEU A 15 -21.48 0.21 -28.28
CA LEU A 15 -20.54 -0.85 -27.95
C LEU A 15 -20.07 -0.59 -26.51
N VAL A 16 -20.57 -1.39 -25.57
CA VAL A 16 -20.01 -1.47 -24.22
C VAL A 16 -18.57 -1.90 -24.41
N SER A 17 -17.65 -0.97 -24.20
CA SER A 17 -16.23 -1.29 -24.15
C SER A 17 -16.07 -2.36 -23.06
N SER A 18 -15.71 -3.58 -23.48
CA SER A 18 -15.16 -4.56 -22.57
C SER A 18 -13.89 -3.94 -22.02
N GLN A 19 -14.01 -3.25 -20.89
CA GLN A 19 -12.87 -2.88 -20.06
C GLN A 19 -12.05 -4.16 -19.97
N ALA A 20 -10.84 -4.14 -20.51
CA ALA A 20 -9.99 -5.31 -20.60
C ALA A 20 -9.85 -5.86 -19.19
N ARG A 21 -10.62 -6.91 -18.86
CA ARG A 21 -10.42 -7.65 -17.62
C ARG A 21 -8.97 -8.09 -17.71
N GLY A 22 -8.14 -7.61 -16.78
CA GLY A 22 -6.73 -7.98 -16.74
C GLY A 22 -6.61 -9.50 -16.86
N ALA A 23 -5.54 -9.99 -17.50
CA ALA A 23 -5.39 -11.41 -17.78
C ALA A 23 -5.68 -12.24 -16.52
N ALA A 24 -6.62 -13.18 -16.64
CA ALA A 24 -6.97 -14.08 -15.55
C ALA A 24 -5.76 -14.98 -15.25
N VAL A 25 -5.35 -15.06 -13.97
CA VAL A 25 -4.26 -15.93 -13.53
C VAL A 25 -4.78 -16.91 -12.50
N TRP A 26 -4.62 -18.20 -12.79
CA TRP A 26 -5.02 -19.31 -11.96
C TRP A 26 -3.80 -19.93 -11.29
N PHE A 27 -3.76 -19.87 -9.96
CA PHE A 27 -2.71 -20.49 -9.16
C PHE A 27 -3.25 -21.76 -8.51
N GLU A 28 -2.46 -22.83 -8.45
CA GLU A 28 -2.91 -24.08 -7.85
C GLU A 28 -1.77 -24.89 -7.20
N GLY A 29 -2.10 -25.77 -6.25
CA GLY A 29 -1.17 -26.72 -5.64
C GLY A 29 -0.48 -26.23 -4.36
N ALA A 30 -0.64 -24.97 -3.99
CA ALA A 30 -0.02 -24.41 -2.78
C ALA A 30 -0.69 -24.89 -1.48
N ARG A 31 0.07 -24.94 -0.38
CA ARG A 31 -0.50 -24.79 0.96
C ARG A 31 -0.84 -23.31 1.18
N LEU A 32 -2.13 -22.98 1.34
CA LEU A 32 -2.58 -21.60 1.50
C LEU A 32 -2.93 -21.29 2.96
N ILE A 33 -2.30 -20.23 3.48
CA ILE A 33 -2.64 -19.60 4.75
C ILE A 33 -3.47 -18.35 4.41
N ILE A 34 -4.69 -18.24 4.95
CA ILE A 34 -5.59 -17.09 4.66
C ILE A 34 -5.28 -15.89 5.57
N GLY A 35 -4.85 -16.14 6.81
CA GLY A 35 -4.49 -15.09 7.77
C GLY A 35 -5.66 -14.60 8.65
N ASP A 36 -6.83 -15.24 8.56
CA ASP A 36 -8.03 -14.93 9.35
C ASP A 36 -8.29 -15.94 10.50
N LYS A 37 -7.29 -16.77 10.80
CA LYS A 37 -7.34 -17.91 11.75
C LYS A 37 -8.13 -19.12 11.27
N SER A 38 -8.65 -19.14 10.03
CA SER A 38 -9.17 -20.36 9.44
C SER A 38 -8.05 -21.41 9.32
N PRO A 39 -8.39 -22.72 9.26
CA PRO A 39 -7.43 -23.74 8.87
C PRO A 39 -6.78 -23.43 7.52
N THR A 40 -5.55 -23.92 7.33
CA THR A 40 -4.87 -23.84 6.04
C THR A 40 -5.58 -24.68 4.98
N ILE A 41 -5.61 -24.20 3.74
CA ILE A 41 -6.10 -24.97 2.60
C ILE A 41 -4.91 -25.71 1.99
N GLU A 42 -4.82 -27.01 2.23
CA GLU A 42 -3.85 -27.87 1.55
C GLU A 42 -4.26 -28.09 0.09
N SER A 43 -3.27 -28.12 -0.81
CA SER A 43 -3.49 -28.22 -2.27
C SER A 43 -4.56 -27.24 -2.77
N SER A 44 -4.40 -25.97 -2.40
CA SER A 44 -5.32 -24.88 -2.74
C SER A 44 -5.33 -24.55 -4.24
N ALA A 45 -6.34 -23.81 -4.67
CA ALA A 45 -6.36 -23.08 -5.92
C ALA A 45 -7.04 -21.72 -5.75
N PHE A 46 -6.63 -20.73 -6.53
CA PHE A 46 -7.23 -19.40 -6.51
C PHE A 46 -7.08 -18.68 -7.85
N LEU A 47 -8.05 -17.81 -8.14
CA LEU A 47 -8.14 -17.01 -9.36
C LEU A 47 -7.90 -15.54 -9.03
N VAL A 48 -6.98 -14.92 -9.75
CA VAL A 48 -6.74 -13.48 -9.73
C VAL A 48 -7.14 -12.90 -11.09
N GLU A 49 -7.99 -11.88 -11.07
CA GLU A 49 -8.40 -11.12 -12.24
C GLU A 49 -8.13 -9.64 -11.96
N GLY A 50 -7.23 -9.02 -12.74
CA GLY A 50 -6.76 -7.67 -12.45
C GLY A 50 -5.98 -7.62 -11.12
N ASP A 51 -6.47 -6.84 -10.16
CA ASP A 51 -5.87 -6.62 -8.84
C ASP A 51 -6.56 -7.41 -7.71
N SER A 52 -7.51 -8.27 -8.06
CA SER A 52 -8.44 -8.86 -7.10
C SER A 52 -8.44 -10.39 -7.16
N PHE A 53 -8.48 -11.02 -6.00
CA PHE A 53 -8.81 -12.44 -5.88
C PHE A 53 -10.32 -12.61 -6.11
N THR A 54 -10.70 -13.28 -7.19
CA THR A 54 -12.13 -13.47 -7.53
C THR A 54 -12.66 -14.84 -7.13
N TRP A 55 -11.78 -15.78 -6.76
CA TRP A 55 -12.14 -17.08 -6.20
C TRP A 55 -10.97 -17.73 -5.46
N VAL A 56 -11.25 -18.43 -4.35
CA VAL A 56 -10.29 -19.19 -3.56
C VAL A 56 -10.95 -20.50 -3.09
N GLY A 57 -10.26 -21.62 -3.18
CA GLY A 57 -10.77 -22.93 -2.75
C GLY A 57 -9.72 -24.03 -2.79
N LYS A 58 -10.14 -25.30 -2.77
CA LYS A 58 -9.22 -26.43 -3.01
C LYS A 58 -9.05 -26.67 -4.50
N LYS A 59 -7.89 -27.18 -4.90
CA LYS A 59 -7.66 -27.66 -6.26
C LYS A 59 -8.70 -28.75 -6.60
N GLY A 60 -9.40 -28.57 -7.71
CA GLY A 60 -10.45 -29.48 -8.18
C GLY A 60 -11.87 -29.04 -7.84
N ASP A 61 -12.07 -28.13 -6.87
CA ASP A 61 -13.41 -27.59 -6.55
C ASP A 61 -14.00 -26.78 -7.71
N ARG A 62 -13.13 -26.21 -8.55
CA ARG A 62 -13.49 -25.44 -9.74
C ARG A 62 -12.48 -25.68 -10.86
N GLN A 63 -12.98 -25.76 -12.08
CA GLN A 63 -12.14 -25.78 -13.27
C GLN A 63 -11.59 -24.37 -13.57
N PRO A 64 -10.30 -24.24 -13.92
CA PRO A 64 -9.72 -22.96 -14.31
C PRO A 64 -10.44 -22.41 -15.56
N PRO A 65 -10.60 -21.08 -15.69
CA PRO A 65 -11.09 -20.48 -16.94
C PRO A 65 -10.20 -20.88 -18.12
N ALA A 66 -10.80 -21.14 -19.28
CA ALA A 66 -10.10 -21.71 -20.45
C ALA A 66 -8.91 -20.87 -20.93
N ASN A 67 -8.94 -19.55 -20.73
CA ASN A 67 -7.91 -18.59 -21.13
C ASN A 67 -7.08 -18.07 -19.95
N ALA A 68 -7.20 -18.67 -18.76
CA ALA A 68 -6.39 -18.26 -17.62
C ALA A 68 -4.94 -18.72 -17.78
N ILE A 69 -3.99 -17.85 -17.46
CA ILE A 69 -2.58 -18.21 -17.27
C ILE A 69 -2.51 -19.11 -16.04
N ARG A 70 -1.94 -20.32 -16.17
CA ARG A 70 -1.85 -21.27 -15.06
C ARG A 70 -0.48 -21.23 -14.41
N VAL A 71 -0.45 -21.20 -13.08
CA VAL A 71 0.76 -21.20 -12.27
C VAL A 71 0.68 -22.34 -11.27
N ASP A 72 1.59 -23.29 -11.39
CA ASP A 72 1.74 -24.39 -10.44
C ASP A 72 2.60 -23.95 -9.25
N LEU A 73 2.01 -24.04 -8.06
CA LEU A 73 2.62 -23.72 -6.77
C LEU A 73 2.79 -24.97 -5.91
N THR A 74 2.79 -26.17 -6.50
CA THR A 74 3.02 -27.42 -5.78
C THR A 74 4.33 -27.36 -4.99
N GLY A 75 4.26 -27.74 -3.71
CA GLY A 75 5.37 -27.67 -2.77
C GLY A 75 5.72 -26.26 -2.27
N LYS A 76 4.90 -25.25 -2.58
CA LYS A 76 5.03 -23.88 -2.05
C LYS A 76 3.95 -23.61 -1.00
N THR A 77 4.25 -22.66 -0.13
CA THR A 77 3.29 -22.05 0.79
C THR A 77 2.96 -20.65 0.31
N VAL A 78 1.68 -20.32 0.28
CA VAL A 78 1.18 -18.96 0.00
C VAL A 78 0.60 -18.41 1.31
N LEU A 79 0.95 -17.16 1.60
CA LEU A 79 0.46 -16.39 2.73
C LEU A 79 0.06 -14.99 2.23
N PRO A 80 -0.75 -14.23 2.99
CA PRO A 80 -0.92 -12.82 2.73
C PRO A 80 0.43 -12.12 2.80
N THR A 81 0.59 -11.08 1.99
CA THR A 81 1.74 -10.19 2.09
C THR A 81 1.85 -9.60 3.49
N LEU A 82 3.08 -9.34 3.93
CA LEU A 82 3.33 -8.77 5.25
C LEU A 82 2.89 -7.31 5.31
N ILE A 83 2.45 -6.89 6.49
CA ILE A 83 2.14 -5.49 6.82
C ILE A 83 3.06 -5.06 7.94
N ASP A 84 3.89 -4.06 7.67
CA ASP A 84 4.75 -3.44 8.68
C ASP A 84 3.99 -2.30 9.35
N GLY A 85 3.54 -2.55 10.57
CA GLY A 85 2.78 -1.60 11.37
C GLY A 85 3.62 -0.52 12.07
N HIS A 86 4.95 -0.62 12.06
CA HIS A 86 5.80 0.36 12.76
C HIS A 86 7.23 0.40 12.21
N ASN A 87 7.52 1.48 11.48
CA ASN A 87 8.87 1.72 10.97
C ASN A 87 9.27 3.21 11.03
N HIS A 88 10.53 3.49 10.69
CA HIS A 88 11.11 4.81 10.54
C HIS A 88 11.88 4.86 9.22
N ILE A 89 11.20 5.32 8.17
CA ILE A 89 11.66 5.19 6.78
C ILE A 89 12.28 6.53 6.34
N GLY A 90 13.40 6.48 5.62
CA GLY A 90 14.02 7.63 4.96
C GLY A 90 15.27 8.20 5.64
N LEU A 91 15.52 7.94 6.93
CA LEU A 91 16.74 8.45 7.59
C LEU A 91 17.97 7.57 7.37
N VAL A 92 17.77 6.26 7.26
CA VAL A 92 18.83 5.29 6.98
C VAL A 92 19.02 5.19 5.47
N ASN A 93 20.26 5.23 5.00
CA ASN A 93 20.62 4.88 3.63
C ASN A 93 21.32 3.53 3.64
N GLU A 94 20.65 2.50 3.13
CA GLU A 94 21.15 1.12 3.15
C GLU A 94 22.40 0.90 2.27
N LYS A 95 22.70 1.82 1.34
CA LYS A 95 23.83 1.69 0.41
C LYS A 95 25.16 2.06 1.05
N ASP A 96 25.15 3.05 1.94
CA ASP A 96 26.36 3.57 2.60
C ASP A 96 26.32 3.46 4.14
N GLY A 97 25.22 2.97 4.70
CA GLY A 97 25.03 2.76 6.14
C GLY A 97 24.84 4.05 6.94
N THR A 98 24.70 5.21 6.29
CA THR A 98 24.51 6.47 7.00
C THR A 98 23.10 6.60 7.57
N ASN A 99 22.98 7.30 8.69
CA ASN A 99 21.71 7.63 9.33
C ASN A 99 21.69 9.13 9.67
N LYS A 100 20.99 9.93 8.87
CA LYS A 100 20.97 11.40 8.98
C LYS A 100 19.74 11.99 8.31
N LYS A 101 19.31 13.18 8.74
CA LYS A 101 18.16 13.91 8.16
C LYS A 101 18.32 14.17 6.66
N ALA A 102 19.56 14.42 6.22
CA ALA A 102 19.86 14.66 4.81
C ALA A 102 19.58 13.44 3.90
N ASN A 103 19.41 12.24 4.47
CA ASN A 103 19.03 11.05 3.70
C ASN A 103 17.53 11.01 3.38
N TYR A 104 16.72 11.89 3.98
CA TYR A 104 15.28 11.93 3.78
C TYR A 104 14.95 12.51 2.40
N THR A 105 15.21 11.73 1.36
CA THR A 105 15.00 12.09 -0.05
C THR A 105 14.06 11.08 -0.70
N ARG A 106 13.47 11.48 -1.84
CA ARG A 106 12.57 10.63 -2.62
C ARG A 106 13.26 9.34 -3.04
N GLU A 107 14.51 9.43 -3.47
CA GLU A 107 15.29 8.31 -3.96
C GLU A 107 15.53 7.28 -2.85
N ASN A 108 15.92 7.74 -1.65
CA ASN A 108 16.19 6.85 -0.53
C ASN A 108 14.91 6.18 -0.01
N LEU A 109 13.82 6.95 0.15
CA LEU A 109 12.51 6.42 0.54
C LEU A 109 12.00 5.38 -0.47
N THR A 110 12.11 5.67 -1.76
CA THR A 110 11.71 4.74 -2.84
C THR A 110 12.55 3.46 -2.79
N ASP A 111 13.87 3.56 -2.64
CA ASP A 111 14.78 2.41 -2.52
C ASP A 111 14.38 1.51 -1.35
N GLN A 112 14.10 2.09 -0.17
CA GLN A 112 13.67 1.34 1.00
C GLN A 112 12.31 0.65 0.78
N LEU A 113 11.32 1.34 0.20
CA LEU A 113 10.01 0.77 -0.05
C LEU A 113 10.03 -0.34 -1.11
N GLN A 114 10.91 -0.23 -2.11
CA GLN A 114 11.14 -1.30 -3.09
C GLN A 114 11.79 -2.54 -2.45
N ARG A 115 12.73 -2.35 -1.52
CA ARG A 115 13.28 -3.47 -0.73
C ARG A 115 12.22 -4.12 0.14
N TYR A 116 11.33 -3.35 0.76
CA TYR A 116 10.23 -3.90 1.56
C TYR A 116 9.30 -4.76 0.71
N ALA A 117 8.92 -4.30 -0.49
CA ALA A 117 8.17 -5.11 -1.44
C ALA A 117 8.92 -6.38 -1.84
N TYR A 118 10.23 -6.28 -2.13
CA TYR A 118 11.06 -7.43 -2.46
C TYR A 118 11.08 -8.49 -1.34
N TYR A 119 11.06 -8.07 -0.07
CA TYR A 119 10.97 -8.98 1.08
C TYR A 119 9.54 -9.40 1.44
N GLY A 120 8.54 -9.06 0.62
CA GLY A 120 7.15 -9.52 0.78
C GLY A 120 6.27 -8.62 1.64
N THR A 121 6.70 -7.38 1.92
CA THR A 121 5.89 -6.38 2.63
C THR A 121 5.07 -5.56 1.64
N ALA A 122 3.74 -5.59 1.76
CA ALA A 122 2.85 -4.84 0.87
C ALA A 122 2.64 -3.40 1.32
N ALA A 123 2.70 -3.12 2.62
CA ALA A 123 2.53 -1.78 3.16
C ALA A 123 3.37 -1.60 4.42
N ALA A 124 3.91 -0.39 4.59
CA ALA A 124 4.69 -0.02 5.75
C ALA A 124 4.25 1.34 6.32
N MET A 125 4.06 1.41 7.63
CA MET A 125 3.68 2.63 8.34
C MET A 125 4.89 3.28 9.00
N SER A 126 5.25 4.49 8.56
CA SER A 126 6.30 5.29 9.19
C SER A 126 5.74 6.14 10.33
N MET A 127 6.48 6.12 11.45
CA MET A 127 5.95 6.45 12.76
C MET A 127 6.72 7.61 13.42
N GLY A 128 6.71 8.81 12.82
CA GLY A 128 6.99 10.05 13.55
C GLY A 128 8.37 10.68 13.35
N LEU A 129 9.17 10.20 12.39
CA LEU A 129 10.51 10.68 12.06
C LEU A 129 10.63 11.26 10.64
N GLU A 130 9.54 11.84 10.15
CA GLU A 130 9.39 12.51 8.86
C GLU A 130 10.16 13.84 8.88
N ALA A 131 11.45 13.78 8.53
CA ALA A 131 12.33 14.96 8.48
C ALA A 131 11.87 15.98 7.43
N ASP A 132 11.28 15.51 6.33
CA ASP A 132 10.52 16.30 5.37
C ASP A 132 9.10 15.74 5.26
N GLN A 133 8.15 16.36 5.96
CA GLN A 133 6.75 15.94 5.94
C GLN A 133 6.08 16.16 4.59
N GLU A 134 6.43 17.22 3.86
CA GLU A 134 5.79 17.50 2.57
C GLU A 134 6.12 16.41 1.56
N LEU A 135 7.39 15.97 1.55
CA LEU A 135 7.81 14.83 0.76
C LEU A 135 7.10 13.55 1.23
N ALA A 136 7.02 13.31 2.54
CA ALA A 136 6.35 12.13 3.09
C ALA A 136 4.89 12.04 2.62
N TYR A 137 4.14 13.13 2.69
CA TYR A 137 2.75 13.17 2.26
C TYR A 137 2.60 12.97 0.75
N LYS A 138 3.49 13.54 -0.07
CA LYS A 138 3.50 13.29 -1.52
C LYS A 138 3.70 11.80 -1.82
N LEU A 139 4.68 11.16 -1.19
CA LEU A 139 4.96 9.74 -1.40
C LEU A 139 3.84 8.83 -0.89
N ARG A 140 3.15 9.21 0.20
CA ARG A 140 1.98 8.48 0.71
C ARG A 140 0.84 8.46 -0.30
N ASP A 141 0.65 9.56 -1.02
CA ASP A 141 -0.46 9.77 -1.94
C ASP A 141 -0.14 9.29 -3.38
N GLU A 142 1.10 8.89 -3.64
CA GLU A 142 1.56 8.38 -4.93
C GLU A 142 1.58 6.84 -5.01
N VAL A 143 1.34 6.32 -6.21
CA VAL A 143 1.62 4.91 -6.52
C VAL A 143 3.07 4.80 -6.99
N ILE A 144 3.90 4.16 -6.19
CA ILE A 144 5.32 3.92 -6.52
C ILE A 144 5.45 2.51 -7.11
N PRO A 145 5.95 2.37 -8.36
CA PRO A 145 6.11 1.06 -8.97
C PRO A 145 7.05 0.15 -8.18
N ASN A 146 6.64 -1.11 -8.03
CA ASN A 146 7.40 -2.18 -7.37
C ASN A 146 7.79 -1.90 -5.91
N ALA A 147 7.00 -1.08 -5.22
CA ALA A 147 7.27 -0.65 -3.85
C ALA A 147 6.14 -1.01 -2.90
N ALA A 148 6.47 -1.19 -1.63
CA ALA A 148 5.48 -1.28 -0.57
C ALA A 148 4.71 0.04 -0.49
N LYS A 149 3.41 -0.03 -0.20
CA LYS A 149 2.60 1.16 0.05
C LYS A 149 3.15 1.91 1.25
N PHE A 150 3.53 3.16 1.04
CA PHE A 150 3.99 4.03 2.10
C PHE A 150 2.81 4.65 2.84
N LEU A 151 2.80 4.47 4.15
CA LEU A 151 1.89 5.15 5.08
C LEU A 151 2.72 5.93 6.08
N THR A 152 2.18 7.01 6.61
CA THR A 152 2.89 7.87 7.56
C THR A 152 1.93 8.53 8.54
N VAL A 153 2.40 8.71 9.78
CA VAL A 153 1.73 9.53 10.80
C VAL A 153 2.15 11.00 10.76
N GLY A 154 2.96 11.41 9.77
CA GLY A 154 3.66 12.68 9.81
C GLY A 154 4.64 12.72 10.98
N LYS A 155 4.99 13.90 11.46
CA LYS A 155 5.81 14.04 12.66
C LYS A 155 5.08 13.52 13.90
N GLY A 156 5.80 12.82 14.76
CA GLY A 156 5.29 12.45 16.08
C GLY A 156 5.20 13.68 17.01
N ILE A 157 4.57 13.50 18.16
CA ILE A 157 4.45 14.53 19.20
C ILE A 157 5.17 14.04 20.45
N ALA A 158 6.07 14.87 20.98
CA ALA A 158 6.81 14.62 22.20
C ALA A 158 6.69 15.81 23.17
N ALA A 159 7.09 15.63 24.43
CA ALA A 159 7.02 16.68 25.45
C ALA A 159 7.82 17.95 25.04
N THR A 160 8.96 17.75 24.38
CA THR A 160 9.71 18.80 23.68
C THR A 160 10.18 18.23 22.33
N SER A 161 10.61 19.08 21.41
CA SER A 161 11.20 18.62 20.14
C SER A 161 12.47 17.76 20.33
N MET A 162 13.08 17.83 21.51
CA MET A 162 14.27 17.08 21.88
C MET A 162 13.96 15.86 22.76
N ALA A 163 12.74 15.71 23.27
CA ALA A 163 12.30 14.60 24.11
C ALA A 163 11.95 13.33 23.31
N GLY A 164 12.15 13.35 21.99
CA GLY A 164 11.93 12.21 21.09
C GLY A 164 13.02 11.13 21.17
N PRO A 165 13.04 10.17 20.23
CA PRO A 165 14.04 9.11 20.18
C PRO A 165 15.47 9.68 20.14
N PRO A 166 16.40 9.14 20.94
CA PRO A 166 17.78 9.63 20.96
C PRO A 166 18.48 9.37 19.62
N GLY A 167 19.47 10.22 19.32
CA GLY A 167 20.31 10.15 18.12
C GLY A 167 20.20 11.41 17.26
N GLU A 168 21.34 11.91 16.80
CA GLU A 168 21.46 13.17 16.05
C GLU A 168 20.51 13.24 14.84
N ALA A 169 20.36 12.12 14.12
CA ALA A 169 19.48 12.01 12.97
C ALA A 169 17.99 12.20 13.31
N ARG A 170 17.57 11.97 14.55
CA ARG A 170 16.16 11.89 14.97
C ARG A 170 15.73 13.09 15.80
N LEU A 171 16.66 13.64 16.60
CA LEU A 171 16.40 14.77 17.49
C LEU A 171 15.84 15.98 16.72
N GLY A 172 14.81 16.63 17.26
CA GLY A 172 14.18 17.79 16.65
C GLY A 172 13.25 17.48 15.47
N ILE A 173 13.05 16.20 15.11
CA ILE A 173 12.03 15.85 14.09
C ILE A 173 10.62 15.91 14.68
N PRO A 174 10.30 15.21 15.79
CA PRO A 174 8.96 15.29 16.37
C PRO A 174 8.62 16.72 16.80
N TYR A 175 7.33 17.04 16.80
CA TYR A 175 6.85 18.26 17.43
C TYR A 175 7.12 18.23 18.94
N GLY A 176 7.39 19.39 19.51
CA GLY A 176 7.27 19.61 20.96
C GLY A 176 5.87 20.10 21.32
N ALA A 177 5.30 19.53 22.38
CA ALA A 177 4.06 19.98 22.98
C ALA A 177 4.20 19.95 24.50
N ALA A 178 4.53 21.10 25.09
CA ALA A 178 4.61 21.28 26.54
C ALA A 178 3.24 21.66 27.13
N THR A 179 2.32 22.14 26.30
CA THR A 179 0.97 22.56 26.68
C THR A 179 -0.11 21.76 25.93
N PRO A 180 -1.31 21.63 26.52
CA PRO A 180 -2.46 21.05 25.83
C PRO A 180 -2.83 21.77 24.52
N GLU A 181 -2.63 23.09 24.45
CA GLU A 181 -2.94 23.92 23.28
C GLU A 181 -2.03 23.58 22.09
N GLU A 182 -0.72 23.43 22.34
CA GLU A 182 0.26 22.97 21.34
C GLU A 182 -0.09 21.56 20.85
N GLY A 183 -0.42 20.63 21.75
CA GLY A 183 -0.85 19.29 21.37
C GLY A 183 -2.09 19.32 20.48
N ARG A 184 -3.11 20.13 20.82
CA ARG A 184 -4.31 20.32 19.99
C ARG A 184 -4.01 20.96 18.64
N GLN A 185 -3.00 21.82 18.54
CA GLN A 185 -2.58 22.40 17.27
C GLN A 185 -1.99 21.32 16.36
N HIS A 186 -1.03 20.53 16.86
CA HIS A 186 -0.36 19.49 16.07
C HIS A 186 -1.33 18.40 15.62
N VAL A 187 -2.23 17.96 16.50
CA VAL A 187 -3.29 16.98 16.12
C VAL A 187 -4.18 17.53 15.01
N ARG A 188 -4.57 18.82 15.09
CA ARG A 188 -5.37 19.46 14.03
C ARG A 188 -4.60 19.55 12.71
N GLU A 189 -3.32 19.90 12.76
CA GLU A 189 -2.45 19.91 11.59
C GLU A 189 -2.41 18.52 10.94
N LEU A 190 -2.03 17.48 11.70
CA LEU A 190 -1.95 16.10 11.18
C LEU A 190 -3.30 15.64 10.59
N HIS A 191 -4.41 15.92 11.27
CA HIS A 191 -5.74 15.61 10.76
C HIS A 191 -6.04 16.31 9.41
N THR A 192 -5.70 17.59 9.26
CA THR A 192 -5.89 18.32 7.99
C THR A 192 -5.04 17.78 6.84
N ARG A 193 -3.95 17.07 7.15
CA ARG A 193 -3.09 16.39 6.18
C ARG A 193 -3.57 14.98 5.81
N GLY A 194 -4.72 14.55 6.34
CA GLY A 194 -5.25 13.20 6.14
C GLY A 194 -4.49 12.12 6.89
N VAL A 195 -3.81 12.48 7.99
CA VAL A 195 -3.21 11.50 8.89
C VAL A 195 -4.30 10.88 9.77
N HIS A 196 -4.33 9.55 9.85
CA HIS A 196 -5.35 8.80 10.58
C HIS A 196 -4.90 8.27 11.96
N PHE A 197 -3.59 8.31 12.24
CA PHE A 197 -3.00 7.89 13.51
C PHE A 197 -2.02 8.95 13.98
N VAL A 198 -2.07 9.32 15.26
CA VAL A 198 -1.10 10.26 15.87
C VAL A 198 -0.23 9.45 16.83
N LYS A 199 1.09 9.65 16.75
CA LYS A 199 2.08 9.03 17.62
C LYS A 199 2.74 10.06 18.52
#